data_AF-A0A3C1A147-F1
#
_entry.id   AF-A0A3C1A147-F1
#
_cell.length_a   1.000
_cell.length_b   1.000
_cell.length_c   1.000
_cell.angle_alpha   90.00
_cell.angle_beta   90.00
_cell.angle_gamma   90.00
#
_symmetry.space_group_name_H-M   'P 1'
#
loop_
_entity.id
_entity.type
_entity.pdbx_description
1 polymer ?
#
loop_
_entity_poly.entity_id
_entity_poly.type
_entity_poly.pdbx_seq_one_letter_code
_entity_poly.pdbx_strand_id
1 'polypeptide(L)'
;MEEYLLRLEKNLMVGSARWVADFRESFRGYQIEDTHFDMMVRGGMKIKGFLLSRLFSFLVMPNYQVACFVYSQELEASTLRSLVRRLLEHMKEMGLDWAWLVIPKEGAFSEKVQKAVEKIDYREIGIALVDLAAREVSTNPSYVGKQMGRHVRCFP
;
A
#
# COMPACT_ATOMS: atom_id res chain seq x y z
N MET A 1 -10.54 11.64 -7.61
CA MET A 1 -9.90 10.31 -7.87
C MET A 1 -8.73 10.33 -8.86
N GLU A 2 -8.90 10.52 -10.18
CA GLU A 2 -7.81 10.34 -11.16
C GLU A 2 -6.57 11.23 -10.88
N GLU A 3 -6.79 12.49 -10.51
CA GLU A 3 -5.71 13.39 -10.13
C GLU A 3 -4.91 12.87 -8.91
N TYR A 4 -5.60 12.28 -7.92
CA TYR A 4 -4.94 11.66 -6.78
C TYR A 4 -4.07 10.47 -7.22
N LEU A 5 -4.58 9.61 -8.12
CA LEU A 5 -3.82 8.47 -8.66
C LEU A 5 -2.55 8.92 -9.38
N LEU A 6 -2.64 9.96 -10.22
CA LEU A 6 -1.48 10.54 -10.91
C LEU A 6 -0.44 11.12 -9.93
N ARG A 7 -0.88 11.83 -8.88
CA ARG A 7 0.01 12.38 -7.85
C ARG A 7 0.66 11.28 -7.02
N LEU A 8 -0.11 10.25 -6.66
CA LEU A 8 0.39 9.08 -5.93
C LEU A 8 1.42 8.31 -6.74
N GLU A 9 1.12 7.99 -8.00
CA GLU A 9 2.04 7.32 -8.93
C GLU A 9 3.35 8.09 -9.07
N LYS A 10 3.28 9.41 -9.29
CA LYS A 10 4.46 10.27 -9.33
C LYS A 10 5.24 10.21 -8.02
N ASN A 11 4.58 10.26 -6.87
CA ASN A 11 5.26 10.19 -5.58
C ASN A 11 5.91 8.81 -5.32
N LEU A 12 5.27 7.72 -5.77
CA LEU A 12 5.79 6.35 -5.70
C LEU A 12 7.05 6.19 -6.57
N MET A 13 6.96 6.61 -7.82
CA MET A 13 7.98 6.37 -8.84
C MET A 13 9.18 7.33 -8.77
N VAL A 14 8.94 8.61 -8.46
CA VAL A 14 9.98 9.67 -8.50
C VAL A 14 10.10 10.49 -7.21
N GLY A 15 9.14 10.37 -6.29
CA GLY A 15 9.04 11.23 -5.10
C GLY A 15 9.54 10.61 -3.81
N SER A 16 8.89 10.98 -2.71
CA SER A 16 9.30 10.64 -1.34
C SER A 16 9.21 9.15 -1.02
N ALA A 17 8.37 8.38 -1.72
CA ALA A 17 8.27 6.95 -1.46
C ALA A 17 9.51 6.17 -1.94
N ARG A 18 10.32 6.76 -2.84
CA ARG A 18 11.61 6.19 -3.27
C ARG A 18 12.60 5.95 -2.13
N TRP A 19 12.44 6.69 -1.03
CA TRP A 19 13.22 6.50 0.18
C TRP A 19 12.85 5.22 0.94
N VAL A 20 11.66 4.66 0.69
CA VAL A 20 11.18 3.39 1.25
C VAL A 20 11.44 2.24 0.28
N ALA A 21 11.13 2.44 -1.00
CA ALA A 21 11.34 1.44 -2.05
C ALA A 21 11.58 2.08 -3.42
N ASP A 22 12.44 1.49 -4.23
CA ASP A 22 12.70 1.92 -5.61
C ASP A 22 11.64 1.30 -6.52
N PHE A 23 10.43 1.87 -6.50
CA PHE A 23 9.35 1.57 -7.44
C PHE A 23 9.75 1.95 -8.87
N ARG A 24 9.59 1.02 -9.82
CA ARG A 24 10.09 1.16 -11.19
C ARG A 24 9.08 0.83 -12.27
N GLU A 25 8.05 0.07 -11.94
CA GLU A 25 7.01 -0.36 -12.87
C GLU A 25 5.66 0.04 -12.32
N SER A 26 4.81 0.59 -13.19
CA SER A 26 3.45 1.03 -12.86
C SER A 26 2.48 0.46 -13.89
N PHE A 27 1.36 -0.06 -13.39
CA PHE A 27 0.30 -0.69 -14.16
C PHE A 27 -1.03 -0.05 -13.75
N ARG A 28 -1.79 0.48 -14.71
CA ARG A 28 -3.16 0.97 -14.50
C ARG A 28 -4.16 -0.16 -14.76
N GLY A 29 -5.28 -0.18 -14.03
CA GLY A 29 -6.33 -1.19 -14.21
C GLY A 29 -5.84 -2.62 -13.98
N TYR A 30 -5.08 -2.84 -12.89
CA TYR A 30 -4.46 -4.12 -12.59
C TYR A 30 -5.48 -5.10 -12.03
N GLN A 31 -5.53 -6.32 -12.55
CA GLN A 31 -6.51 -7.33 -12.16
C GLN A 31 -5.85 -8.50 -11.42
N ILE A 32 -6.42 -8.87 -10.27
CA ILE A 32 -6.12 -10.11 -9.54
C ILE A 32 -7.41 -10.91 -9.49
N GLU A 33 -7.48 -12.00 -10.24
CA GLU A 33 -8.70 -12.81 -10.39
C GLU A 33 -9.93 -11.95 -10.79
N ASP A 34 -10.91 -11.82 -9.89
CA ASP A 34 -12.14 -11.03 -10.04
C ASP A 34 -12.03 -9.61 -9.44
N THR A 35 -10.88 -9.27 -8.86
CA THR A 35 -10.64 -8.00 -8.16
C THR A 35 -9.87 -7.03 -9.06
N HIS A 36 -10.48 -5.87 -9.32
CA HIS A 36 -9.88 -4.82 -10.13
C HIS A 36 -9.27 -3.71 -9.24
N PHE A 37 -7.97 -3.48 -9.42
CA PHE A 37 -7.22 -2.40 -8.79
C PHE A 37 -7.04 -1.27 -9.80
N ASP A 38 -7.20 -0.02 -9.35
CA ASP A 38 -6.99 1.15 -10.20
C ASP A 38 -5.54 1.25 -10.66
N MET A 39 -4.61 0.84 -9.78
CA MET A 39 -3.19 0.88 -10.05
C MET A 39 -2.43 -0.16 -9.23
N MET A 40 -1.38 -0.72 -9.83
CA MET A 40 -0.32 -1.46 -9.14
C MET A 40 1.02 -0.85 -9.52
N VAL A 41 1.84 -0.52 -8.52
CA VAL A 41 3.22 -0.05 -8.72
C VAL A 41 4.15 -1.00 -8.01
N ARG A 42 5.15 -1.55 -8.69
CA ARG A 42 6.12 -2.49 -8.08
C ARG A 42 7.57 -2.04 -8.24
N GLY A 43 8.42 -2.60 -7.40
CA GLY A 43 9.85 -2.40 -7.45
C GLY A 43 10.56 -3.22 -6.39
N GLY A 44 11.76 -2.77 -6.04
CA GLY A 44 12.56 -3.42 -5.00
C GLY A 44 13.02 -2.44 -3.92
N MET A 45 13.28 -2.93 -2.72
CA MET A 45 13.98 -2.11 -1.73
C MET A 45 15.43 -1.90 -2.14
N LYS A 46 15.90 -0.65 -2.07
CA LYS A 46 17.30 -0.31 -2.27
C LYS A 46 17.90 0.03 -0.91
N ILE A 47 18.73 -0.85 -0.36
CA ILE A 47 19.48 -0.50 0.87
C ILE A 47 20.49 0.60 0.50
N LYS A 48 20.17 1.85 0.84
CA LYS A 48 21.15 2.94 0.89
C LYS A 48 21.48 3.24 2.36
N GLY A 49 22.76 3.34 2.68
CA GLY A 49 23.32 3.27 4.03
C GLY A 49 22.85 4.29 5.07
N PHE A 50 23.24 4.00 6.32
CA PHE A 50 23.13 4.75 7.58
C PHE A 50 21.76 4.89 8.29
N LEU A 51 20.69 4.22 7.85
CA LEU A 51 19.47 4.00 8.67
C LEU A 51 19.45 2.59 9.29
N LEU A 52 20.60 2.16 9.83
CA LEU A 52 20.94 0.76 10.09
C LEU A 52 20.61 0.24 11.50
N SER A 53 19.81 0.92 12.33
CA SER A 53 19.68 0.48 13.74
C SER A 53 18.55 -0.52 14.03
N ARG A 54 17.58 -0.72 13.11
CA ARG A 54 16.40 -1.57 13.40
C ARG A 54 16.00 -2.58 12.33
N LEU A 55 16.58 -2.51 11.13
CA LEU A 55 16.28 -3.44 10.03
C LEU A 55 17.28 -4.63 9.96
N PHE A 56 18.21 -4.71 10.91
CA PHE A 56 19.39 -5.57 10.83
C PHE A 56 19.20 -7.01 11.35
N SER A 57 18.02 -7.43 11.79
CA SER A 57 17.81 -8.83 12.21
C SER A 57 17.59 -9.81 11.04
N PHE A 58 17.48 -9.31 9.80
CA PHE A 58 17.18 -10.13 8.60
C PHE A 58 18.29 -10.10 7.54
N LEU A 59 19.54 -9.81 7.93
CA LEU A 59 20.68 -9.70 7.02
C LEU A 59 21.11 -11.04 6.39
N VAL A 60 20.39 -11.51 5.37
CA VAL A 60 20.93 -12.17 4.18
C VAL A 60 19.96 -11.92 3.00
N MET A 61 20.45 -11.30 1.92
CA MET A 61 19.79 -10.92 0.63
C MET A 61 18.94 -9.62 0.58
N PRO A 62 19.43 -8.51 0.00
CA PRO A 62 18.77 -7.20 0.07
C PRO A 62 17.85 -6.87 -1.12
N ASN A 63 17.29 -7.86 -1.82
CA ASN A 63 16.43 -7.64 -3.00
C ASN A 63 14.94 -7.84 -2.67
N TYR A 64 14.46 -7.25 -1.57
CA TYR A 64 13.03 -7.32 -1.22
C TYR A 64 12.18 -6.80 -2.39
N GLN A 65 11.26 -7.62 -2.89
CA GLN A 65 10.27 -7.26 -3.91
C GLN A 65 9.04 -6.69 -3.26
N VAL A 66 8.58 -5.54 -3.75
CA VAL A 66 7.54 -4.78 -3.07
C VAL A 66 6.56 -4.22 -4.09
N ALA A 67 5.33 -4.02 -3.65
CA ALA A 67 4.30 -3.41 -4.47
C ALA A 67 3.38 -2.48 -3.69
N CYS A 68 2.75 -1.55 -4.40
CA CYS A 68 1.69 -0.68 -3.93
C CYS A 68 0.48 -0.93 -4.82
N PHE A 69 -0.63 -1.35 -4.23
CA PHE A 69 -1.91 -1.59 -4.88
C PHE A 69 -2.89 -0.51 -4.47
N VAL A 70 -3.66 0.00 -5.42
CA VAL A 70 -4.69 1.02 -5.17
C VAL A 70 -6.06 0.47 -5.54
N TYR A 71 -6.99 0.54 -4.59
CA TYR A 71 -8.35 0.02 -4.72
C TYR A 71 -9.35 1.11 -4.28
N SER A 72 -10.04 1.72 -5.23
CA SER A 72 -10.99 2.83 -4.99
C SER A 72 -12.45 2.42 -5.06
N GLN A 73 -12.75 1.16 -5.33
CA GLN A 73 -14.12 0.66 -5.36
C GLN A 73 -14.74 0.67 -3.95
N GLU A 74 -16.07 0.58 -3.90
CA GLU A 74 -16.78 0.56 -2.63
C GLU A 74 -16.32 -0.61 -1.75
N LEU A 75 -16.06 -0.31 -0.48
CA LEU A 75 -15.47 -1.24 0.46
C LEU A 75 -16.37 -1.40 1.69
N GLU A 76 -16.71 -2.64 1.97
CA GLU A 76 -17.35 -3.05 3.20
C GLU A 76 -16.35 -3.80 4.09
N ALA A 77 -16.63 -3.84 5.40
CA ALA A 77 -15.78 -4.58 6.34
C ALA A 77 -15.73 -6.10 6.04
N SER A 78 -16.77 -6.64 5.42
CA SER A 78 -16.86 -8.03 4.95
C SER A 78 -15.91 -8.28 3.77
N THR A 79 -15.93 -7.39 2.77
CA THR A 79 -15.15 -7.52 1.54
C THR A 79 -13.67 -7.20 1.72
N LEU A 80 -13.31 -6.32 2.67
CA LEU A 80 -11.92 -6.01 3.01
C LEU A 80 -11.10 -7.26 3.39
N ARG A 81 -11.66 -8.17 4.18
CA ARG A 81 -10.93 -9.39 4.57
C ARG A 81 -10.65 -10.29 3.36
N SER A 82 -11.62 -10.43 2.48
CA SER A 82 -11.45 -11.20 1.24
C SER A 82 -10.43 -10.54 0.33
N LEU A 83 -10.50 -9.22 0.15
CA LEU A 83 -9.53 -8.44 -0.62
C LEU A 83 -8.10 -8.65 -0.12
N VAL A 84 -7.88 -8.52 1.20
CA VAL A 84 -6.56 -8.70 1.80
C VAL A 84 -6.07 -10.13 1.67
N ARG A 85 -6.95 -11.12 1.83
CA ARG A 85 -6.58 -12.53 1.63
C ARG A 85 -6.12 -12.81 0.19
N ARG A 86 -6.90 -12.37 -0.80
CA ARG A 86 -6.54 -12.49 -2.22
C ARG A 86 -5.21 -11.82 -2.51
N LEU A 87 -5.00 -10.63 -1.93
CA LEU A 87 -3.75 -9.91 -2.09
C LEU A 87 -2.55 -10.67 -1.50
N LEU A 88 -2.70 -11.29 -0.32
CA LEU A 88 -1.66 -12.13 0.29
C LEU A 88 -1.33 -13.37 -0.56
N GLU A 89 -2.35 -14.02 -1.14
CA GLU A 89 -2.18 -15.17 -2.03
C GLU A 89 -1.40 -14.73 -3.29
N HIS A 90 -1.82 -13.64 -3.94
CA HIS A 90 -1.14 -13.06 -5.09
C HIS A 90 0.30 -12.60 -4.79
N MET A 91 0.55 -12.03 -3.61
CA MET A 91 1.89 -11.66 -3.17
C MET A 91 2.82 -12.87 -3.12
N LYS A 92 2.35 -14.02 -2.63
CA LYS A 92 3.14 -15.26 -2.60
C LYS A 92 3.47 -15.75 -4.01
N GLU A 93 2.49 -15.70 -4.92
CA GLU A 93 2.67 -16.11 -6.31
C GLU A 93 3.69 -15.24 -7.05
N MET A 94 3.68 -13.92 -6.80
CA MET A 94 4.63 -12.99 -7.39
C MET A 94 5.97 -12.91 -6.66
N GLY A 95 6.13 -13.58 -5.51
CA GLY A 95 7.32 -13.48 -4.67
C GLY A 95 7.52 -12.07 -4.08
N LEU A 96 6.43 -11.37 -3.74
CA LEU A 96 6.48 -10.09 -3.02
C LEU A 96 6.70 -10.31 -1.52
N ASP A 97 7.64 -9.58 -0.94
CA ASP A 97 7.95 -9.62 0.48
C ASP A 97 7.00 -8.77 1.32
N TRP A 98 6.58 -7.61 0.78
CA TRP A 98 5.54 -6.79 1.38
C TRP A 98 4.80 -5.94 0.35
N ALA A 99 3.59 -5.51 0.72
CA ALA A 99 2.76 -4.64 -0.09
C ALA A 99 2.12 -3.50 0.70
N TRP A 100 1.88 -2.40 0.01
CA TRP A 100 0.95 -1.37 0.41
C TRP A 100 -0.39 -1.58 -0.29
N LEU A 101 -1.48 -1.50 0.45
CA LEU A 101 -2.84 -1.42 -0.06
C LEU A 101 -3.40 -0.04 0.29
N VAL A 102 -3.56 0.81 -0.72
CA VAL A 102 -4.12 2.15 -0.59
C VAL A 102 -5.57 2.13 -1.04
N ILE A 103 -6.46 2.58 -0.18
CA ILE A 103 -7.90 2.62 -0.42
C ILE A 103 -8.33 4.09 -0.36
N PRO A 104 -8.25 4.83 -1.47
CA PRO A 104 -8.73 6.20 -1.54
C PRO A 104 -10.24 6.24 -1.76
N LYS A 105 -10.90 7.21 -1.15
CA LYS A 105 -12.33 7.45 -1.33
C LYS A 105 -12.63 8.95 -1.21
N GLU A 106 -13.61 9.43 -1.96
CA GLU A 106 -14.22 10.73 -1.71
C GLU A 106 -15.14 10.61 -0.47
N GLY A 107 -14.72 11.18 0.65
CA GLY A 107 -15.45 11.17 1.91
C GLY A 107 -15.15 9.98 2.83
N ALA A 108 -15.77 10.02 4.00
CA ALA A 108 -15.39 9.19 5.13
C ALA A 108 -15.65 7.68 4.93
N PHE A 109 -14.80 6.88 5.58
CA PHE A 109 -14.99 5.45 5.74
C PHE A 109 -15.92 5.18 6.93
N SER A 110 -16.76 4.15 6.82
CA SER A 110 -17.57 3.72 7.96
C SER A 110 -16.69 3.26 9.12
N GLU A 111 -17.14 3.44 10.36
CA GLU A 111 -16.41 2.93 11.54
C GLU A 111 -16.14 1.43 11.46
N LYS A 112 -17.04 0.66 10.84
CA LYS A 112 -16.87 -0.78 10.67
C LYS A 112 -15.64 -1.10 9.81
N VAL A 113 -15.41 -0.33 8.74
CA VAL A 113 -14.24 -0.48 7.87
C VAL A 113 -12.97 -0.04 8.61
N GLN A 114 -13.01 1.11 9.29
CA GLN A 114 -11.86 1.60 10.07
C GLN A 114 -11.43 0.57 11.12
N LYS A 115 -12.37 0.08 11.95
CA LYS A 115 -12.13 -0.99 12.94
C LYS A 115 -11.66 -2.30 12.31
N ALA A 116 -12.09 -2.61 11.09
CA ALA A 116 -11.63 -3.80 10.39
C ALA A 116 -10.18 -3.66 9.94
N VAL A 117 -9.79 -2.49 9.41
CA VAL A 117 -8.39 -2.18 9.05
C VAL A 117 -7.48 -2.21 10.28
N GLU A 118 -7.91 -1.62 11.40
CA GLU A 118 -7.15 -1.63 12.66
C GLU A 118 -6.84 -3.05 13.18
N LYS A 119 -7.77 -3.99 12.96
CA LYS A 119 -7.64 -5.39 13.40
C LYS A 119 -6.77 -6.25 12.47
N ILE A 120 -6.40 -5.74 11.30
CA ILE A 120 -5.56 -6.49 10.36
C ILE A 120 -4.09 -6.34 10.74
N ASP A 121 -3.47 -7.45 11.13
CA ASP A 121 -2.10 -7.53 11.65
C ASP A 121 -1.17 -8.41 10.80
N TYR A 122 -1.40 -8.47 9.48
CA TYR A 122 -0.43 -9.08 8.58
C TYR A 122 0.82 -8.21 8.50
N ARG A 123 1.99 -8.81 8.74
CA ARG A 123 3.26 -8.07 8.78
C ARG A 123 3.70 -7.61 7.40
N GLU A 124 3.26 -8.34 6.38
CA GLU A 124 3.58 -8.18 4.98
C GLU A 124 2.71 -7.12 4.31
N ILE A 125 1.59 -6.70 4.90
CA ILE A 125 0.67 -5.73 4.29
C ILE A 125 0.45 -4.50 5.19
N GLY A 126 0.79 -3.34 4.62
CA GLY A 126 0.33 -2.05 5.12
C GLY A 126 -0.95 -1.63 4.41
N ILE A 127 -1.98 -1.22 5.16
CA ILE A 127 -3.25 -0.74 4.60
C ILE A 127 -3.41 0.73 4.97
N ALA A 128 -3.76 1.57 4.00
CA ALA A 128 -4.12 2.97 4.21
C ALA A 128 -5.54 3.24 3.70
N LEU A 129 -6.38 3.81 4.57
CA LEU A 129 -7.63 4.45 4.18
C LEU A 129 -7.35 5.94 3.96
N VAL A 130 -7.67 6.45 2.77
CA VAL A 130 -7.40 7.84 2.39
C VAL A 130 -8.73 8.53 2.08
N ASP A 131 -9.15 9.42 2.97
CA ASP A 131 -10.30 10.30 2.74
C ASP A 131 -9.81 11.54 1.97
N LEU A 132 -10.20 11.62 0.70
CA LEU A 132 -9.80 12.70 -0.20
C LEU A 132 -10.50 14.02 0.12
N ALA A 133 -11.71 13.98 0.68
CA ALA A 133 -12.48 15.17 1.02
C ALA A 133 -11.99 15.80 2.32
N ALA A 134 -11.77 14.99 3.35
CA ALA A 134 -11.22 15.45 4.63
C ALA A 134 -9.70 15.64 4.61
N ARG A 135 -9.02 15.13 3.57
CA ARG A 135 -7.55 15.07 3.47
C ARG A 135 -6.92 14.33 4.64
N GLU A 136 -7.54 13.21 5.01
CA GLU A 136 -7.11 12.37 6.13
C GLU A 136 -6.57 11.03 5.64
N VAL A 137 -5.61 10.49 6.39
CA VAL A 137 -5.05 9.15 6.18
C VAL A 137 -5.04 8.42 7.50
N SER A 138 -5.67 7.25 7.54
CA SER A 138 -5.53 6.28 8.62
C SER A 138 -4.88 5.01 8.09
N THR A 139 -4.06 4.36 8.91
CA THR A 139 -3.34 3.14 8.52
C THR A 139 -3.54 2.03 9.53
N ASN A 140 -3.46 0.77 9.10
CA ASN A 140 -3.39 -0.34 10.05
C ASN A 140 -2.10 -0.22 10.92
N PRO A 141 -2.08 -0.79 12.15
CA PRO A 141 -0.98 -0.58 13.09
C PRO A 141 0.33 -1.32 12.74
N SER A 142 0.38 -1.98 11.57
CA SER A 142 1.56 -2.68 11.06
C SER A 142 2.75 -1.74 10.83
N TYR A 143 3.97 -2.29 10.87
CA TYR A 143 5.17 -1.52 10.57
C TYR A 143 5.14 -0.96 9.15
N VAL A 144 4.79 -1.79 8.17
CA VAL A 144 4.66 -1.42 6.76
C VAL A 144 3.61 -0.32 6.55
N GLY A 145 2.47 -0.42 7.24
CA GLY A 145 1.39 0.58 7.21
C GLY A 145 1.81 1.93 7.80
N LYS A 146 2.49 1.93 8.95
CA LYS A 146 2.98 3.17 9.59
C LYS A 146 3.99 3.93 8.71
N GLN A 147 4.86 3.22 7.98
CA GLN A 147 5.82 3.86 7.08
C GLN A 147 5.12 4.52 5.88
N MET A 148 4.03 3.93 5.39
CA MET A 148 3.26 4.43 4.24
C MET A 148 2.60 5.79 4.48
N GLY A 149 2.14 6.08 5.70
CA GLY A 149 1.15 7.13 5.98
C GLY A 149 1.47 8.52 5.43
N ARG A 150 2.75 8.94 5.42
CA ARG A 150 3.17 10.23 4.83
C ARG A 150 3.30 10.21 3.31
N HIS A 151 3.55 9.04 2.72
CA HIS A 151 3.82 8.87 1.30
C HIS A 151 2.54 8.74 0.47
N VAL A 152 1.41 8.46 1.09
CA VAL A 152 0.10 8.36 0.39
C VAL A 152 -0.76 9.62 0.53
N ARG A 153 -0.26 10.66 1.22
CA ARG A 153 -0.85 11.99 1.32
C ARG A 153 -0.64 12.79 0.03
N CYS A 154 -1.20 12.28 -1.06
CA CYS A 154 -1.09 12.84 -2.41
C CYS A 154 -2.37 13.56 -2.83
N PHE A 155 -2.99 14.29 -1.90
CA PHE A 155 -4.27 14.99 -2.13
C PHE A 155 -4.19 15.95 -3.32
N PRO A 156 -5.28 16.11 -4.10
CA PRO A 156 -5.41 17.15 -5.11
C PRO A 156 -5.35 18.56 -4.49
#